data_AF-A0A1M5XNB2-F1
#
_entry.id   AF-A0A1M5XNB2-F1
#
_cell.length_a   1.000
_cell.length_b   1.000
_cell.length_c   1.000
_cell.angle_alpha   90.00
_cell.angle_beta   90.00
_cell.angle_gamma   90.00
#
_symmetry.space_group_name_H-M   'P 1'
#
loop_
_entity.id
_entity.type
_entity.pdbx_description
1 polymer ?
#
loop_
_entity_poly.entity_id
_entity_poly.type
_entity_poly.pdbx_seq_one_letter_code
_entity_poly.pdbx_strand_id
1 'polypeptide(L)' 'MDPKKERQDRRDAPVSDDTVLKIAKEIAVKFIEVGRLTPATFDETFKAIHTTIAETVGKGD' A
#
# COMPACT_ATOMS: atom_id res chain seq x y z
N MET A 1 0.24 -32.53 -18.40
CA MET A 1 0.27 -31.38 -17.47
C MET A 1 1.28 -30.39 -18.01
N ASP A 2 0.83 -29.19 -18.42
CA ASP A 2 1.68 -28.20 -19.09
C ASP A 2 2.53 -27.38 -18.11
N PRO A 3 3.87 -27.39 -18.19
CA PRO A 3 4.75 -26.65 -17.29
C PRO A 3 4.68 -25.11 -17.44
N LYS A 4 3.87 -24.61 -18.38
CA LYS A 4 3.61 -23.16 -18.56
C LYS A 4 2.53 -22.62 -17.61
N LYS A 5 1.60 -23.45 -17.11
CA LYS A 5 0.53 -23.00 -16.21
C LYS A 5 1.05 -22.56 -14.83
N GLU A 6 2.12 -23.19 -14.34
CA GLU A 6 2.69 -22.97 -13.00
C GLU A 6 3.49 -21.67 -12.86
N ARG A 7 3.98 -21.11 -13.98
CA ARG A 7 4.69 -19.82 -13.98
C ARG A 7 3.75 -18.62 -13.95
N GLN A 8 2.47 -18.81 -14.25
CA GLN A 8 1.49 -17.73 -14.33
C GLN A 8 0.85 -17.41 -12.98
N ASP A 9 0.70 -18.42 -12.11
CA ASP A 9 0.02 -18.32 -10.80
C ASP A 9 0.81 -17.55 -9.72
N ARG A 10 2.14 -17.41 -9.88
CA ARG A 10 2.98 -16.65 -8.94
C ARG A 10 2.90 -15.13 -9.09
N ARG A 11 2.13 -14.61 -10.05
CA ARG A 11 2.02 -13.17 -10.32
C ARG A 11 0.82 -12.50 -9.67
N ASP A 12 -0.10 -13.28 -9.08
CA ASP A 12 -1.39 -12.79 -8.58
C ASP A 12 -1.58 -13.02 -7.07
N ALA A 13 -0.48 -13.23 -6.32
CA ALA A 13 -0.59 -13.33 -4.86
C ALA A 13 -1.12 -11.98 -4.33
N PRO A 14 -2.25 -11.97 -3.59
CA PRO A 14 -2.82 -10.74 -3.08
C PRO A 14 -1.82 -10.06 -2.14
N VAL A 15 -1.62 -8.75 -2.33
CA VAL A 15 -0.81 -7.93 -1.41
C VAL A 15 -1.40 -8.08 -0.01
N SER A 16 -0.59 -8.30 1.03
CA SER A 16 -1.14 -8.42 2.39
C SER A 16 -1.51 -7.06 2.99
N ASP A 17 -2.47 -7.03 3.92
CA ASP A 17 -2.84 -5.77 4.62
C ASP A 17 -1.64 -5.20 5.40
N ASP A 18 -0.84 -6.07 6.01
CA ASP A 18 0.43 -5.68 6.62
C ASP A 18 1.37 -4.96 5.65
N THR A 19 1.39 -5.37 4.38
CA THR A 19 2.23 -4.72 3.36
C THR A 19 1.69 -3.34 3.04
N VAL A 20 0.38 -3.20 2.85
CA VAL A 20 -0.28 -1.91 2.62
C VAL A 20 0.01 -0.94 3.78
N LEU A 21 -0.13 -1.42 5.03
CA LEU A 21 0.09 -0.61 6.21
C LEU A 21 1.56 -0.17 6.37
N LYS A 22 2.52 -1.06 6.09
CA LYS A 22 3.96 -0.73 6.13
C LYS A 22 4.32 0.33 5.10
N ILE A 23 3.83 0.19 3.87
CA ILE A 23 4.08 1.16 2.79
C ILE A 23 3.45 2.51 3.17
N ALA A 24 2.20 2.53 3.63
CA ALA A 24 1.53 3.76 4.05
C ALA A 24 2.31 4.49 5.17
N LYS A 25 2.83 3.74 6.15
CA LYS A 25 3.72 4.26 7.21
C LYS A 25 4.98 4.90 6.64
N GLU A 26 5.66 4.24 5.72
CA GLU A 26 6.91 4.76 5.14
C GLU A 26 6.67 6.05 4.35
N ILE A 27 5.60 6.14 3.57
CA ILE A 27 5.24 7.36 2.84
C ILE A 27 4.92 8.51 3.81
N ALA A 28 4.12 8.24 4.85
CA ALA A 28 3.75 9.27 5.82
C ALA A 28 4.98 9.80 6.59
N VAL A 29 5.88 8.91 7.03
CA VAL A 29 7.16 9.31 7.64
C VAL A 29 7.99 10.12 6.66
N LYS A 30 8.03 9.71 5.38
CA LYS A 30 8.77 10.46 4.36
C LYS A 30 8.23 11.86 4.16
N PHE A 31 6.91 12.05 4.18
CA PHE A 31 6.29 13.37 4.07
C PHE A 31 6.60 14.24 5.29
N ILE A 32 6.71 13.68 6.50
CA ILE A 32 7.17 14.42 7.68
C ILE A 32 8.62 14.86 7.50
N GLU A 33 9.50 13.94 7.10
CA GLU A 33 10.93 14.23 6.89
C GLU A 33 11.16 15.38 5.89
N VAL A 34 10.35 15.46 4.83
CA VAL A 34 10.46 16.52 3.81
C VAL A 34 9.58 17.75 4.09
N GLY A 35 8.90 17.81 5.24
CA GLY A 35 8.07 18.95 5.64
C GLY A 35 6.76 19.09 4.84
N ARG A 36 6.24 18.00 4.28
CA ARG A 36 4.97 17.93 3.52
C ARG A 36 3.79 17.40 4.33
N LEU A 37 4.04 16.83 5.51
CA LEU A 37 3.03 16.37 6.46
C LEU A 37 3.41 16.84 7.87
N THR A 38 2.42 17.24 8.66
CA THR A 38 2.60 17.64 10.06
C THR A 38 1.87 16.68 10.99
N PRO A 39 2.23 16.59 12.28
CA PRO A 39 1.47 15.80 13.25
C PRO A 39 -0.02 16.17 13.32
N ALA A 40 -0.37 17.44 13.11
CA ALA A 40 -1.74 17.93 13.16
C ALA A 40 -2.61 17.41 12.00
N THR A 41 -2.02 17.17 10.83
CA THR A 41 -2.71 16.67 9.63
C THR A 41 -2.45 15.19 9.37
N PHE A 42 -1.79 14.50 10.30
CA PHE A 42 -1.35 13.12 10.13
C PHE A 42 -2.52 12.16 9.90
N ASP A 43 -3.58 12.23 10.72
CA ASP A 43 -4.70 11.28 10.67
C ASP A 43 -5.38 11.27 9.28
N GLU A 44 -5.77 12.45 8.79
CA GLU A 44 -6.40 12.60 7.48
C GLU A 44 -5.46 12.15 6.35
N THR A 45 -4.20 12.59 6.38
CA THR A 45 -3.25 12.28 5.30
C THR A 45 -2.88 10.80 5.29
N PHE A 46 -2.72 10.18 6.46
CA PHE A 46 -2.40 8.76 6.57
C PHE A 46 -3.53 7.88 6.05
N LYS A 47 -4.79 8.21 6.39
CA LYS A 47 -5.98 7.54 5.84
C LYS A 47 -6.04 7.67 4.32
N ALA A 48 -5.80 8.87 3.78
CA ALA A 48 -5.78 9.09 2.34
C ALA A 48 -4.71 8.22 1.63
N ILE A 49 -3.47 8.22 2.16
CA ILE A 49 -2.38 7.37 1.63
C ILE A 49 -2.76 5.89 1.66
N HIS A 50 -3.25 5.42 2.81
CA HIS A 50 -3.63 4.02 2.99
C HIS A 50 -4.73 3.60 2.00
N THR A 51 -5.80 4.38 1.89
CA THR A 51 -6.91 4.14 0.95
C THR A 51 -6.42 4.12 -0.49
N THR A 52 -5.61 5.10 -0.91
CA THR A 52 -5.05 5.14 -2.27
C THR A 52 -4.24 3.88 -2.60
N ILE A 53 -3.41 3.39 -1.68
CA ILE A 53 -2.65 2.15 -1.89
C ILE A 53 -3.58 0.95 -1.94
N ALA A 54 -4.51 0.82 -0.98
CA ALA A 54 -5.46 -0.29 -0.90
C ALA A 54 -6.29 -0.43 -2.18
N GLU A 55 -6.84 0.67 -2.68
CA GLU A 55 -7.58 0.72 -3.95
C GLU A 55 -6.68 0.30 -5.13
N THR A 56 -5.46 0.81 -5.19
CA THR A 56 -4.50 0.49 -6.27
C THR A 56 -4.15 -0.99 -6.33
N VAL A 57 -4.08 -1.67 -5.18
CA VAL A 57 -3.76 -3.11 -5.11
C VAL A 57 -5.00 -4.00 -5.17
N GLY A 58 -6.17 -3.44 -5.48
CA GLY A 58 -7.42 -4.20 -5.64
C GLY A 58 -8.06 -4.62 -4.31
N LYS A 59 -7.85 -3.85 -3.24
CA LYS A 59 -8.45 -4.03 -1.91
C LYS A 59 -9.50 -2.97 -1.55
N GLY A 60 -9.82 -2.06 -2.46
CA GLY A 60 -10.99 -1.19 -2.30
C GLY A 60 -12.27 -2.01 -2.45
N ASP A 61 -13.26 -1.75 -1.60
CA ASP A 61 -14.60 -2.36 -1.69
C ASP A 61 -15.28 -2.13 -3.05
#